data_AF-A0A8D8BVD4-F1
#
_entry.id   AF-A0A8D8BVD4-F1
#
_cell.length_a   1.000
_cell.length_b   1.000
_cell.length_c   1.000
_cell.angle_alpha   90.00
_cell.angle_beta   90.00
_cell.angle_gamma   90.00
#
_symmetry.space_group_name_H-M   'P 1'
#
loop_
_entity.id
_entity.type
_entity.pdbx_description
1 polymer ?
#
loop_
_entity_poly.entity_id
_entity_poly.type
_entity_poly.pdbx_seq_one_letter_code
_entity_poly.pdbx_strand_id
1 'polypeptide(L)'
;KQEDNEMRVCIGTNGRMSVPSNREYHYKNLRDRYTNCTYVDGNLEITWIQNTSYDLGFLQHIREVTGYVLISHVDIPQVILPRLQIIRGRTTFKLNKWEDEFGLFVSFSQMNT
;
A
#
# COMPACT_ATOMS: atom_id res chain seq x y z
N LYS A 1 19.58 -22.17 10.49
CA LYS A 1 19.29 -20.77 10.85
C LYS A 1 19.81 -19.88 9.71
N GLN A 2 18.97 -19.62 8.72
CA GLN A 2 19.28 -18.74 7.59
C GLN A 2 17.96 -18.30 6.95
N GLU A 3 17.29 -17.34 7.58
CA GLU A 3 16.07 -16.70 7.05
C GLU A 3 16.13 -15.21 7.40
N ASP A 4 17.21 -14.54 6.99
CA ASP A 4 17.28 -13.09 7.06
C ASP A 4 17.99 -12.59 5.81
N ASN A 5 17.34 -11.69 5.06
CA ASN A 5 17.80 -10.96 3.86
C ASN A 5 17.64 -11.56 2.44
N GLU A 6 16.63 -12.36 2.11
CA GLU A 6 16.24 -12.42 0.69
C GLU A 6 15.40 -11.19 0.34
N MET A 7 15.99 -10.22 -0.36
CA MET A 7 15.31 -9.02 -0.82
C MET A 7 14.34 -9.40 -1.96
N ARG A 8 13.05 -9.54 -1.63
CA ARG A 8 12.00 -9.67 -2.65
C ARG A 8 11.52 -8.29 -3.08
N VAL A 9 11.87 -7.93 -4.31
CA VAL A 9 11.41 -6.70 -4.96
C VAL A 9 10.05 -6.94 -5.60
N CYS A 10 9.11 -6.02 -5.39
CA CYS A 10 7.83 -5.99 -6.08
C CYS A 10 7.66 -4.65 -6.77
N ILE A 11 7.11 -4.69 -7.98
CA ILE A 11 6.78 -3.48 -8.71
C ILE A 11 5.56 -2.83 -8.06
N GLY A 12 5.67 -1.56 -7.71
CA GLY A 12 4.58 -0.76 -7.18
C GLY A 12 3.51 -0.45 -8.22
N THR A 13 2.55 0.40 -7.86
CA THR A 13 1.45 0.82 -8.73
C THR A 13 1.43 2.34 -8.90
N ASN A 14 0.67 2.83 -9.87
CA ASN A 14 0.47 4.27 -10.13
C ASN A 14 -0.99 4.54 -10.55
N GLY A 15 -1.92 3.83 -9.90
CA GLY A 15 -3.36 3.98 -10.12
C GLY A 15 -3.97 5.14 -9.34
N ARG A 16 -3.25 5.73 -8.38
CA ARG A 16 -3.72 6.85 -7.56
C ARG A 16 -5.09 6.53 -6.94
N MET A 17 -6.11 7.35 -7.25
CA MET A 17 -7.48 7.19 -6.75
C MET A 17 -8.43 6.56 -7.79
N SER A 18 -7.91 5.96 -8.87
CA SER A 18 -8.74 5.28 -9.86
C SER A 18 -9.58 4.17 -9.22
N VAL A 19 -10.88 4.15 -9.55
CA VAL A 19 -11.82 3.16 -9.04
C VAL A 19 -11.61 1.82 -9.77
N PRO A 20 -11.37 0.69 -9.06
CA PRO A 20 -11.27 -0.60 -9.71
C PRO A 20 -12.63 -1.04 -10.26
N SER A 21 -12.64 -1.67 -11.43
CA SER A 21 -13.86 -2.22 -12.04
C SER A 21 -14.45 -3.39 -11.22
N ASN A 22 -13.60 -4.15 -10.54
CA ASN A 22 -13.98 -5.24 -9.65
C ASN A 22 -13.10 -5.22 -8.39
N ARG A 23 -13.71 -5.02 -7.22
CA ARG A 23 -13.00 -4.81 -5.94
C ARG A 23 -12.39 -6.10 -5.41
N GLU A 24 -13.06 -7.23 -5.60
CA GLU A 24 -12.58 -8.55 -5.18
C GLU A 24 -11.32 -8.96 -5.95
N TYR A 25 -11.31 -8.73 -7.26
CA TYR A 25 -10.16 -8.97 -8.11
C TYR A 25 -9.02 -7.99 -7.80
N HIS A 26 -9.34 -6.73 -7.53
CA HIS A 26 -8.36 -5.74 -7.09
C HIS A 26 -7.64 -6.16 -5.81
N TYR A 27 -8.36 -6.59 -4.77
CA TYR A 27 -7.78 -7.11 -3.54
C TYR A 27 -6.87 -8.32 -3.79
N LYS A 28 -7.32 -9.30 -4.61
CA LYS A 28 -6.49 -10.45 -4.98
C LYS A 28 -5.19 -10.02 -5.65
N ASN A 29 -5.24 -9.04 -6.56
CA ASN A 29 -4.04 -8.51 -7.21
C ASN A 29 -3.08 -7.84 -6.24
N LEU A 30 -3.58 -7.07 -5.26
CA LEU A 30 -2.74 -6.48 -4.21
C LEU A 30 -2.06 -7.57 -3.38
N ARG A 31 -2.83 -8.58 -2.95
CA ARG A 31 -2.32 -9.71 -2.18
C ARG A 31 -1.24 -10.47 -2.96
N ASP A 32 -1.53 -10.87 -4.18
CA ASP A 32 -0.63 -11.70 -4.99
C ASP A 32 0.66 -10.93 -5.35
N ARG A 33 0.56 -9.60 -5.55
CA ARG A 33 1.70 -8.72 -5.81
C ARG A 33 2.62 -8.58 -4.60
N TYR A 34 2.06 -8.34 -3.41
CA TYR A 34 2.83 -7.92 -2.24
C TYR A 34 3.10 -9.03 -1.22
N THR A 35 2.56 -10.24 -1.40
CA THR A 35 2.90 -11.39 -0.55
C THR A 35 4.41 -11.64 -0.55
N ASN A 36 4.98 -11.74 0.66
CA ASN A 36 6.43 -11.88 0.93
C ASN A 36 7.31 -10.74 0.39
N CYS A 37 6.71 -9.64 -0.05
CA CYS A 37 7.46 -8.50 -0.55
C CYS A 37 8.23 -7.80 0.57
N THR A 38 9.50 -7.48 0.34
CA THR A 38 10.31 -6.71 1.29
C THR A 38 10.62 -5.31 0.80
N TYR A 39 10.63 -5.10 -0.51
CA TYR A 39 11.00 -3.84 -1.16
C TYR A 39 10.03 -3.52 -2.29
N VAL A 40 9.37 -2.37 -2.23
CA VAL A 40 8.47 -1.89 -3.29
C VAL A 40 9.22 -0.90 -4.17
N ASP A 41 9.48 -1.30 -5.42
CA ASP A 41 9.98 -0.39 -6.44
C ASP A 41 8.81 0.30 -7.15
N GLY A 42 8.48 1.50 -6.67
CA GLY A 42 7.33 2.30 -7.06
C GLY A 42 6.53 2.74 -5.85
N ASN A 43 5.24 2.98 -6.06
CA ASN A 43 4.33 3.40 -4.98
C ASN A 43 3.59 2.20 -4.40
N LEU A 44 3.37 2.21 -3.09
CA LEU A 44 2.48 1.26 -2.41
C LEU A 44 1.09 1.90 -2.29
N GLU A 45 0.14 1.45 -3.12
CA GLU A 45 -1.23 1.96 -3.11
C GLU A 45 -2.19 0.89 -2.56
N ILE A 46 -2.75 1.16 -1.40
CA ILE A 46 -3.76 0.33 -0.73
C ILE A 46 -5.07 1.10 -0.86
N THR A 47 -5.85 0.79 -1.88
CA THR A 47 -7.08 1.53 -2.18
C THR A 47 -8.29 0.64 -2.38
N TRP A 48 -9.48 1.19 -2.12
CA TRP A 48 -10.75 0.53 -2.40
C TRP A 48 -10.95 -0.84 -1.72
N ILE A 49 -10.50 -0.96 -0.47
CA ILE A 49 -10.61 -2.18 0.34
C ILE A 49 -11.68 -1.99 1.42
N GLN A 50 -12.93 -2.26 1.06
CA GLN A 50 -14.09 -1.94 1.88
C GLN A 50 -14.69 -3.15 2.61
N ASN A 51 -14.33 -4.37 2.19
CA ASN A 51 -14.74 -5.57 2.90
C ASN A 51 -13.90 -5.72 4.16
N THR A 52 -14.53 -5.52 5.33
CA THR A 52 -13.89 -5.58 6.64
C THR A 52 -13.32 -6.95 7.01
N SER A 53 -13.72 -8.01 6.30
CA SER A 53 -13.22 -9.38 6.49
C SER A 53 -11.92 -9.67 5.74
N TYR A 54 -11.41 -8.73 4.94
CA TYR A 54 -10.13 -8.88 4.25
C TYR A 54 -8.94 -8.67 5.18
N ASP A 55 -7.86 -9.38 4.88
CA ASP A 55 -6.63 -9.38 5.68
C ASP A 55 -5.49 -8.73 4.87
N LEU A 56 -4.84 -7.74 5.46
CA LEU A 56 -3.68 -7.06 4.89
C LEU A 56 -2.34 -7.63 5.38
N GLY A 57 -2.35 -8.80 6.04
CA GLY A 57 -1.17 -9.48 6.55
C GLY A 57 -0.12 -9.82 5.48
N PHE A 58 -0.47 -9.84 4.20
CA PHE A 58 0.48 -9.97 3.10
C PHE A 58 1.50 -8.81 3.02
N LEU A 59 1.18 -7.64 3.60
CA LEU A 59 2.05 -6.46 3.64
C LEU A 59 3.11 -6.53 4.75
N GLN A 60 3.04 -7.52 5.64
CA GLN A 60 3.83 -7.56 6.88
C GLN A 60 5.36 -7.55 6.67
N HIS A 61 5.83 -7.94 5.48
CA HIS A 61 7.25 -8.07 5.16
C HIS A 61 7.84 -6.81 4.53
N ILE A 62 7.01 -5.85 4.12
CA ILE A 62 7.48 -4.65 3.41
C ILE A 62 8.31 -3.80 4.37
N ARG A 63 9.56 -3.53 3.98
CA ARG A 63 10.53 -2.73 4.73
C ARG A 63 10.76 -1.37 4.10
N GLU A 64 10.67 -1.30 2.78
CA GLU A 64 11.01 -0.09 2.04
C GLU A 64 10.08 0.12 0.84
N VAL A 65 9.71 1.39 0.62
CA VAL A 65 8.95 1.85 -0.55
C VAL A 65 9.73 2.99 -1.21
N THR A 66 10.03 2.89 -2.51
CA THR A 66 10.82 3.92 -3.21
C THR A 66 10.01 5.17 -3.55
N GLY A 67 8.72 5.02 -3.83
CA GLY A 67 7.78 6.10 -4.11
C GLY A 67 7.04 6.59 -2.88
N TYR A 68 5.75 6.87 -3.05
CA TYR A 68 4.82 7.21 -1.97
C TYR A 68 4.04 6.00 -1.47
N VAL A 69 3.44 6.15 -0.29
CA VAL A 69 2.42 5.25 0.25
C VAL A 69 1.06 5.96 0.23
N LEU A 70 0.07 5.33 -0.39
CA LEU A 70 -1.30 5.83 -0.46
C LEU A 70 -2.24 4.82 0.19
N ILE A 71 -3.01 5.28 1.18
CA ILE A 71 -4.08 4.52 1.82
C ILE A 71 -5.38 5.32 1.63
N SER A 72 -6.32 4.81 0.82
CA SER A 72 -7.55 5.55 0.51
C SER A 72 -8.74 4.64 0.25
N HIS A 73 -9.93 4.98 0.75
CA HIS A 73 -11.12 4.11 0.64
C HIS A 73 -10.87 2.71 1.22
N VAL A 74 -10.27 2.65 2.41
CA VAL A 74 -10.04 1.42 3.16
C VAL A 74 -10.92 1.43 4.41
N ASP A 75 -11.80 0.45 4.53
CA ASP A 75 -12.76 0.33 5.65
C ASP A 75 -12.39 -0.81 6.61
N ILE A 76 -11.22 -1.44 6.41
CA ILE A 76 -10.66 -2.40 7.37
C ILE A 76 -10.24 -1.65 8.65
N PRO A 77 -10.49 -2.21 9.86
CA PRO A 77 -10.22 -1.51 11.12
C PRO A 77 -8.77 -1.04 11.31
N GLN A 78 -7.80 -1.79 10.79
CA GLN A 78 -6.38 -1.47 10.93
C GLN A 78 -5.59 -1.84 9.67
N VAL A 79 -4.73 -0.92 9.23
CA VAL A 79 -3.71 -1.17 8.20
C VAL A 79 -2.35 -1.21 8.90
N ILE A 80 -1.78 -2.41 9.08
CA ILE A 80 -0.55 -2.61 9.85
C ILE A 80 0.62 -2.89 8.91
N LEU A 81 1.67 -2.07 8.99
CA LEU A 81 2.93 -2.20 8.25
C LEU A 81 4.09 -2.38 9.24
N PRO A 82 4.19 -3.52 9.92
CA PRO A 82 5.02 -3.68 11.12
C PRO A 82 6.53 -3.61 10.86
N ARG A 83 6.95 -3.88 9.61
CA ARG A 83 8.36 -3.85 9.21
C ARG A 83 8.72 -2.64 8.35
N LEU A 84 7.77 -1.77 8.03
CA LEU A 84 8.04 -0.62 7.17
C LEU A 84 8.98 0.35 7.91
N GLN A 85 10.15 0.58 7.32
CA GLN A 85 11.22 1.40 7.88
C GLN A 85 11.38 2.71 7.11
N ILE A 86 11.26 2.67 5.78
CA ILE A 86 11.58 3.81 4.91
C ILE A 86 10.51 3.98 3.82
N ILE A 87 10.02 5.21 3.68
CA ILE A 87 9.33 5.70 2.49
C ILE A 87 10.24 6.75 1.87
N ARG A 88 10.81 6.48 0.69
CA ARG A 88 11.82 7.37 0.11
C ARG A 88 11.24 8.61 -0.56
N GLY A 89 10.01 8.53 -1.08
CA GLY A 89 9.37 9.67 -1.74
C GLY A 89 10.05 10.11 -3.04
N ARG A 90 10.67 9.19 -3.82
CA ARG A 90 11.21 9.53 -5.16
C ARG A 90 10.12 10.00 -6.12
N THR A 91 8.92 9.47 -5.91
CA THR A 91 7.65 9.95 -6.46
C THR A 91 6.74 10.29 -5.29
N THR A 92 5.97 11.35 -5.41
CA THR A 92 5.08 11.88 -4.38
C THR A 92 3.62 11.84 -4.85
N PHE A 93 2.69 11.77 -3.90
CA PHE A 93 1.26 11.91 -4.19
C PHE A 93 0.88 13.39 -4.13
N LYS A 94 0.21 13.91 -5.17
CA LYS A 94 -0.32 15.27 -5.22
C LYS A 94 -1.82 15.23 -5.54
N LEU A 95 -2.61 15.98 -4.77
CA LEU A 95 -4.00 16.27 -5.09
C LEU A 95 -4.04 17.53 -5.94
N ASN A 96 -4.84 17.54 -7.02
CA ASN A 96 -4.94 18.70 -7.92
C ASN A 96 -5.37 20.01 -7.22
N LYS A 97 -5.94 19.92 -6.02
CA LYS A 97 -6.39 21.07 -5.23
C LYS A 97 -5.34 21.62 -4.27
N TRP A 98 -4.28 20.86 -3.97
CA TRP A 98 -3.28 21.20 -2.97
C TRP A 98 -1.92 21.38 -3.66
N GLU A 99 -1.13 22.34 -3.18
CA GLU A 99 0.23 22.53 -3.70
C GLU A 99 1.23 21.55 -3.11
N ASP A 100 0.89 20.98 -1.95
CA ASP A 100 1.75 20.06 -1.23
C ASP A 100 1.88 18.70 -1.92
N GLU A 101 3.04 18.09 -1.70
CA GLU A 101 3.40 16.76 -2.18
C GLU A 101 3.64 15.84 -0.98
N PHE A 102 3.09 14.63 -1.05
CA PHE A 102 3.06 13.71 0.09
C PHE A 102 3.83 12.42 -0.20
N GLY A 103 4.74 12.06 0.71
CA GLY A 103 5.34 10.72 0.75
C GLY A 103 4.41 9.67 1.35
N LEU A 104 3.54 10.07 2.28
CA LEU A 104 2.46 9.26 2.83
C LEU A 104 1.16 10.05 2.77
N PHE A 105 0.11 9.46 2.20
CA PHE A 105 -1.21 10.06 2.13
C PHE A 105 -2.29 9.07 2.58
N VAL A 106 -3.06 9.46 3.60
CA VAL A 106 -4.17 8.65 4.14
C VAL A 106 -5.46 9.47 4.07
N SER A 107 -6.48 8.96 3.41
CA SER A 107 -7.73 9.70 3.20
C SER A 107 -8.94 8.78 2.98
N PHE A 108 -10.15 9.34 3.02
CA PHE A 108 -11.42 8.70 2.65
C PHE A 108 -11.63 7.26 3.19
N SER A 109 -11.08 6.95 4.37
CA SER A 109 -11.05 5.61 4.96
C SER A 109 -11.82 5.62 6.27
N GLN A 110 -12.72 4.65 6.49
CA GLN A 110 -13.49 4.53 7.73
C GLN A 110 -12.93 3.40 8.59
N MET A 111 -11.85 3.69 9.31
CA MET A 111 -11.19 2.74 10.21
C MET A 111 -11.82 2.80 11.60
N ASN A 112 -13.09 2.40 11.70
CA ASN A 112 -13.79 2.36 12.97
C ASN A 112 -13.47 1.05 13.70
N THR A 113 -13.12 1.17 14.99
CA THR A 113 -12.90 0.07 15.93
C THR A 113 -14.18 -0.44 16.55
#